data_AF-A0AAU5MLE6-F1
#
_entry.id   AF-A0AAU5MLE6-F1
#
_cell.length_a   1.000
_cell.length_b   1.000
_cell.length_c   1.000
_cell.angle_alpha   90.00
_cell.angle_beta   90.00
_cell.angle_gamma   90.00
#
_symmetry.space_group_name_H-M   'P 1'
#
loop_
_entity.id
_entity.type
_entity.pdbx_description
1 polymer ?
#
loop_
_entity_poly.entity_id
_entity_poly.type
_entity_poly.pdbx_seq_one_letter_code
_entity_poly.pdbx_strand_id
1 'polypeptide(L)' 'MEDSTRTAGEREPLEAFLDSHREVAVDKLRGLSEADARRRLVPSATTPIGLVNT' A
#
# COMPACT_ATOMS: atom_id res chain seq x y z
N MET A 1 -10.67 9.65 31.29
CA MET A 1 -10.79 8.26 30.76
C MET A 1 -11.87 8.31 29.68
N GLU A 2 -11.64 9.05 28.59
CA GLU A 2 -12.73 9.51 27.71
C GLU A 2 -12.39 9.54 26.19
N ASP A 3 -11.20 9.07 25.78
CA ASP A 3 -10.81 9.09 24.35
C ASP A 3 -10.91 7.71 23.66
N SER A 4 -10.86 6.63 24.46
CA SER A 4 -10.81 5.25 23.92
C SER A 4 -12.16 4.75 23.37
N THR A 5 -13.28 5.40 23.69
CA THR A 5 -14.61 5.01 23.23
C THR A 5 -15.00 5.66 21.89
N ARG A 6 -14.30 6.72 21.46
CA ARG A 6 -14.58 7.42 20.19
C ARG A 6 -13.99 6.71 18.97
N THR A 7 -12.89 5.99 19.16
CA THR A 7 -12.18 5.21 18.13
C THR A 7 -12.48 3.72 18.19
N ALA A 8 -13.21 3.26 19.22
CA ALA A 8 -13.62 1.86 19.34
C ALA A 8 -14.52 1.48 18.15
N GLY A 9 -14.02 0.61 17.28
CA GLY A 9 -14.71 0.18 16.05
C GLY A 9 -14.30 0.91 14.76
N GLU A 10 -13.43 1.93 14.82
CA GLU A 10 -12.85 2.56 13.60
C GLU A 10 -11.61 1.83 13.11
N ARG A 11 -10.94 1.08 13.99
CA ARG A 11 -9.73 0.31 13.66
C ARG A 11 -10.04 -0.82 12.68
N GLU A 12 -11.05 -1.63 12.95
CA GLU A 12 -11.43 -2.76 12.10
C GLU A 12 -11.74 -2.36 10.64
N PRO A 13 -12.58 -1.34 10.35
CA PRO A 13 -12.82 -0.94 8.96
C PRO A 13 -11.59 -0.29 8.31
N LEU A 14 -10.74 0.41 9.07
CA LEU A 14 -9.47 0.94 8.55
C LEU A 14 -8.51 -0.18 8.17
N GLU A 15 -8.38 -1.21 8.99
CA GLU A 15 -7.56 -2.38 8.70
C GLU A 15 -8.06 -3.12 7.45
N ALA A 16 -9.37 -3.37 7.35
CA ALA A 16 -9.98 -3.98 6.17
C ALA A 16 -9.75 -3.15 4.90
N PHE A 17 -9.85 -1.83 5.00
CA PHE A 17 -9.55 -0.93 3.88
C PHE A 17 -8.08 -1.02 3.46
N LEU A 18 -7.14 -1.02 4.41
CA LEU A 18 -5.72 -1.13 4.13
C LEU A 18 -5.36 -2.49 3.52
N ASP A 19 -5.95 -3.58 4.00
CA ASP A 19 -5.74 -4.91 3.45
C ASP A 19 -6.23 -5.02 2.00
N SER A 20 -7.42 -4.50 1.71
CA SER A 20 -7.92 -4.42 0.33
C SER A 20 -6.99 -3.61 -0.59
N HIS A 21 -6.43 -2.50 -0.10
CA HIS A 21 -5.48 -1.71 -0.90
C HIS A 21 -4.13 -2.40 -1.10
N ARG A 22 -3.67 -3.18 -0.11
CA ARG A 22 -2.47 -4.02 -0.24
C ARG A 22 -2.68 -5.07 -1.32
N GLU A 23 -3.83 -5.74 -1.36
CA GLU A 23 -4.16 -6.71 -2.41
C GLU A 23 -4.14 -6.07 -3.79
N VAL A 24 -4.80 -4.92 -3.96
CA VAL A 24 -4.80 -4.16 -5.23
C VAL A 24 -3.38 -3.76 -5.64
N ALA A 25 -2.53 -3.36 -4.69
CA ALA A 25 -1.13 -3.02 -4.98
C ALA A 25 -0.35 -4.25 -5.46
N VAL A 26 -0.51 -5.41 -4.81
CA VAL A 26 0.10 -6.67 -5.24
C VAL A 26 -0.35 -7.03 -6.64
N ASP A 27 -1.65 -6.97 -6.92
CA ASP A 27 -2.21 -7.33 -8.23
C ASP A 27 -1.69 -6.44 -9.36
N LYS A 28 -1.48 -5.15 -9.12
CA LYS A 28 -0.85 -4.24 -10.08
C LYS A 28 0.62 -4.58 -10.38
N LEU A 29 1.32 -5.20 -9.43
CA LEU A 29 2.72 -5.59 -9.58
C LEU A 29 2.89 -7.01 -10.14
N ARG A 30 1.84 -7.85 -10.10
CA ARG A 30 1.88 -9.20 -10.65
C ARG A 30 2.25 -9.17 -12.13
N GLY A 31 3.23 -10.00 -12.51
CA GLY A 31 3.68 -10.14 -13.88
C GLY A 31 4.75 -9.12 -14.32
N LEU A 32 5.11 -8.15 -13.49
CA LEU A 32 6.27 -7.30 -13.77
C LEU A 32 7.57 -8.10 -13.64
N SER A 33 8.48 -7.88 -14.59
CA SER A 33 9.86 -8.33 -14.43
C SER A 33 10.58 -7.50 -13.36
N GLU A 34 11.68 -8.01 -12.81
CA GLU A 34 12.48 -7.23 -11.86
C GLU A 34 13.03 -5.93 -12.50
N ALA A 35 13.40 -5.99 -13.77
CA ALA A 35 13.86 -4.82 -14.52
C ALA A 35 12.76 -3.75 -14.62
N ASP A 36 11.53 -4.16 -14.90
CA ASP A 36 10.38 -3.23 -14.98
C ASP A 36 10.02 -2.68 -13.59
N ALA A 37 10.08 -3.51 -12.55
CA ALA A 37 9.78 -3.10 -11.19
C ALA A 37 10.77 -2.05 -10.64
N ARG A 38 12.01 -2.05 -11.12
CA ARG A 38 13.06 -1.07 -10.75
C ARG A 38 13.08 0.18 -11.63
N ARG A 39 12.29 0.24 -12.69
CA ARG A 39 12.32 1.34 -13.66
C ARG A 39 11.64 2.59 -13.11
N ARG A 40 12.25 3.76 -13.32
CA ARG A 40 11.62 5.07 -13.11
C ARG A 40 10.83 5.47 -14.35
N LEU A 41 9.56 5.82 -14.18
CA LEU A 41 8.65 6.19 -15.27
C LEU A 41 8.31 7.69 -15.30
N VAL A 42 8.66 8.42 -14.25
CA VAL A 42 8.39 9.84 -14.08
C VAL A 42 9.64 10.55 -13.57
N PRO A 43 9.75 11.89 -13.67
CA PRO A 43 10.88 12.68 -13.15
C PRO A 43 10.95 12.75 -11.61
N SER A 44 10.76 11.63 -10.92
CA SER A 44 10.96 11.48 -9.48
C SER A 44 11.72 10.19 -9.18
N ALA A 45 12.12 9.97 -7.93
CA ALA A 45 12.79 8.73 -7.52
C ALA A 45 11.85 7.50 -7.45
N THR A 46 10.57 7.68 -7.77
CA THR A 46 9.55 6.63 -7.64
C THR A 46 9.80 5.48 -8.61
N THR A 47 9.78 4.26 -8.08
CA THR A 47 9.78 3.00 -8.85
C THR A 47 8.69 2.09 -8.29
N PRO A 48 8.10 1.18 -9.09
CA PRO A 48 7.10 0.23 -8.57
C PRO A 48 7.59 -0.54 -7.33
N ILE A 49 8.84 -1.02 -7.34
CA ILE A 49 9.41 -1.74 -6.19
C ILE A 49 9.71 -0.82 -5.00
N GLY A 50 10.10 0.44 -5.26
CA GLY A 50 10.37 1.42 -4.20
C GLY A 50 9.12 1.86 -3.44
N LEU A 51 7.92 1.67 -4.02
CA LEU A 51 6.65 1.98 -3.36
C LEU A 51 6.20 0.91 -2.36
N VAL A 52 6.72 -0.31 -2.44
CA VAL A 52 6.27 -1.45 -1.62
C VAL A 52 7.36 -2.06 -0.73
N ASN A 53 8.62 -1.62 -0.88
CA ASN A 53 9.78 -2.18 -0.18
C ASN A 53 10.44 -1.18 0.79
N THR A 54 9.63 -0.40 1.52
CA THR A 54 10.10 0.52 2.58
C THR A 54 10.18 -0.16 3.93
#